data_AF-A0A7R9P1T3-F1
#
_entry.id   AF-A0A7R9P1T3-F1
#
_cell.length_a   1.000
_cell.length_b   1.000
_cell.length_c   1.000
_cell.angle_alpha   90.00
_cell.angle_beta   90.00
_cell.angle_gamma   90.00
#
_symmetry.space_group_name_H-M   'P 1'
#
loop_
_entity.id
_entity.type
_entity.pdbx_description
1 polymer ?
#
loop_
_entity_poly.entity_id
_entity_poly.type
_entity_poly.pdbx_seq_one_letter_code
_entity_poly.pdbx_strand_id
1 'polypeptide(L)'
;ISACEYLSAGDPQSYLIAHPLVNVAEILSRGAPFIIPLLDTKLDHLPDVTHYQLLQGTALSRLFSWLRRTEEPPHFCQNQLVKRYGYKDSLSFLHYLNQGRPCFAASTYINEQLKTCGKLSSIMRRQASDLAHGLALQNYNDPSVTAACLCFMEILGISSEIARIHIHAANIILYYLNTTGSNQHKKQIGVLLHGLLLDQQQWVPGVLDLLEKALLQEDYPLFYWSLPIKLSRLHNLALPSQLLGQFSQHNNWLKFLLTSDLFQFPKQQVYLSLNVNF
;
A
#
# COMPACT_ATOMS: atom_id res chain seq x y z
N ILE A 1 -48.67 -29.00 8.12
CA ILE A 1 -49.27 -29.16 9.46
C ILE A 1 -48.22 -28.68 10.44
N SER A 2 -48.52 -27.61 11.18
CA SER A 2 -47.52 -26.98 12.06
C SER A 2 -47.26 -27.85 13.29
N ALA A 3 -46.04 -27.85 13.84
CA ALA A 3 -45.71 -28.63 15.04
C ALA A 3 -46.63 -28.31 16.25
N CYS A 4 -47.21 -27.10 16.25
CA CYS A 4 -48.15 -26.65 17.28
C CYS A 4 -49.51 -27.36 17.25
N GLU A 5 -49.96 -27.86 16.09
CA GLU A 5 -51.26 -28.55 15.96
C GLU A 5 -51.21 -30.01 16.47
N TYR A 6 -50.03 -30.63 16.55
CA TYR A 6 -49.87 -32.01 17.02
C TYR A 6 -49.62 -32.12 18.53
N LEU A 7 -48.94 -31.13 19.13
CA LEU A 7 -48.66 -31.11 20.57
C LEU A 7 -49.92 -31.00 21.43
N SER A 8 -51.05 -30.52 20.87
CA SER A 8 -52.34 -30.50 21.54
C SER A 8 -53.08 -31.84 21.55
N ALA A 9 -52.72 -32.78 20.67
CA ALA A 9 -53.38 -34.08 20.51
C ALA A 9 -52.72 -35.23 21.32
N GLY A 10 -51.70 -34.92 22.12
CA GLY A 10 -51.25 -35.78 23.21
C GLY A 10 -50.41 -37.00 22.86
N ASP A 11 -49.99 -37.18 21.59
CA ASP A 11 -49.17 -38.35 21.24
C ASP A 11 -47.93 -37.99 20.40
N PRO A 12 -46.78 -37.66 21.03
CA PRO A 12 -45.58 -37.22 20.33
C PRO A 12 -44.90 -38.32 19.49
N GLN A 13 -45.20 -39.60 19.77
CA GLN A 13 -44.63 -40.73 19.02
C GLN A 13 -45.18 -40.84 17.59
N SER A 14 -46.46 -40.53 17.39
CA SER A 14 -47.10 -40.58 16.07
C SER A 14 -46.62 -39.44 15.15
N TYR A 15 -46.28 -38.28 15.72
CA TYR A 15 -45.65 -37.17 14.99
C TYR A 15 -44.25 -37.53 14.46
N LEU A 16 -43.42 -38.19 15.29
CA LEU A 16 -42.08 -38.61 14.87
C LEU A 16 -42.14 -39.61 13.69
N ILE A 17 -43.10 -40.53 13.69
CA ILE A 17 -43.26 -41.52 12.61
C ILE A 17 -43.74 -40.85 11.30
N ALA A 18 -44.61 -39.83 11.40
CA ALA A 18 -45.15 -39.13 10.23
C ALA A 18 -44.21 -38.03 9.68
N HIS A 19 -43.14 -37.67 10.41
CA HIS A 19 -42.28 -36.57 10.03
C HIS A 19 -41.37 -36.96 8.85
N PRO A 20 -41.36 -36.19 7.76
CA PRO A 20 -40.63 -36.55 6.53
C PRO A 20 -39.13 -36.75 6.76
N LEU A 21 -38.53 -36.04 7.71
CA LEU A 21 -37.11 -36.22 8.07
C LEU A 21 -36.82 -37.52 8.82
N VAL A 22 -37.77 -38.05 9.60
CA VAL A 22 -37.60 -39.32 10.32
C VAL A 22 -37.75 -40.48 9.36
N ASN A 23 -38.70 -40.39 8.43
CA ASN A 23 -38.87 -41.38 7.38
C ASN A 23 -37.64 -41.44 6.45
N VAL A 24 -37.02 -40.29 6.16
CA VAL A 24 -35.72 -40.22 5.45
C VAL A 24 -34.60 -40.84 6.29
N ALA A 25 -34.55 -40.61 7.61
CA ALA A 25 -33.58 -41.24 8.50
C ALA A 25 -33.74 -42.77 8.59
N GLU A 26 -34.97 -43.27 8.52
CA GLU A 26 -35.29 -44.72 8.54
C GLU A 26 -34.95 -45.39 7.19
N ILE A 27 -35.17 -44.70 6.07
CA ILE A 27 -34.75 -45.16 4.74
C ILE A 27 -33.22 -45.18 4.64
N LEU A 28 -32.56 -44.16 5.21
CA LEU A 28 -31.10 -44.09 5.28
C LEU A 28 -30.50 -45.14 6.22
N SER A 29 -31.17 -45.51 7.32
CA SER A 29 -30.70 -46.57 8.23
C SER A 29 -30.76 -47.97 7.62
N ARG A 30 -31.72 -48.22 6.71
CA ARG A 30 -31.83 -49.50 5.96
C ARG A 30 -30.81 -49.64 4.83
N GLY A 31 -30.29 -48.53 4.29
CA GLY A 31 -29.36 -48.51 3.16
C GLY A 31 -27.90 -48.17 3.49
N ALA A 32 -27.63 -47.61 4.66
CA ALA A 32 -26.29 -47.17 5.06
C ALA A 32 -25.95 -47.62 6.50
N PRO A 33 -25.08 -48.63 6.69
CA PRO A 33 -24.67 -49.09 8.03
C PRO A 33 -23.90 -48.03 8.84
N PHE A 34 -23.59 -46.87 8.23
CA PHE A 34 -22.79 -45.80 8.79
C PHE A 34 -23.58 -44.79 9.64
N ILE A 35 -24.91 -44.86 9.66
CA ILE A 35 -25.80 -43.94 10.41
C ILE A 35 -26.30 -44.58 11.71
N ILE A 36 -26.22 -45.91 11.82
CA ILE A 36 -26.62 -46.68 13.01
C ILE A 36 -25.98 -46.14 14.31
N PRO A 37 -24.70 -45.72 14.35
CA PRO A 37 -24.09 -45.18 15.58
C PRO A 37 -24.70 -43.84 16.04
N LEU A 38 -25.32 -43.06 15.16
CA LEU A 38 -25.98 -41.79 15.51
C LEU A 38 -27.33 -42.01 16.20
N LEU A 39 -27.98 -43.14 15.94
CA LEU A 39 -29.29 -43.50 16.50
C LEU A 39 -29.18 -44.39 17.75
N ASP A 40 -28.06 -45.11 17.89
CA ASP A 40 -27.85 -46.11 18.96
C ASP A 40 -27.08 -45.53 20.17
N THR A 41 -26.83 -44.23 20.19
CA THR A 41 -26.33 -43.57 21.41
C THR A 41 -27.50 -43.45 22.39
N LYS A 42 -27.59 -44.40 23.32
CA LYS A 42 -28.28 -44.18 24.59
C LYS A 42 -27.70 -42.89 25.18
N LEU A 43 -28.46 -41.80 25.10
CA LEU A 43 -28.16 -40.48 25.66
C LEU A 43 -28.29 -40.51 27.19
N ASP A 44 -27.66 -41.49 27.81
CA ASP A 44 -27.59 -41.60 29.26
C ASP A 44 -26.32 -40.86 29.70
N HIS A 45 -26.50 -39.58 30.02
CA HIS A 45 -25.61 -38.76 30.87
C HIS A 45 -24.19 -38.43 30.36
N LEU A 46 -24.06 -37.66 29.27
CA LEU A 46 -22.84 -36.88 29.02
C LEU A 46 -23.16 -35.39 28.77
N PRO A 47 -22.50 -34.45 29.47
CA PRO A 47 -22.62 -33.03 29.17
C PRO A 47 -21.89 -32.71 27.87
N ASP A 48 -22.48 -31.86 27.05
CA ASP A 48 -21.93 -31.24 25.83
C ASP A 48 -21.18 -32.19 24.88
N VAL A 49 -21.95 -32.98 24.14
CA VAL A 49 -21.43 -33.75 23.00
C VAL A 49 -20.97 -32.79 21.91
N THR A 50 -19.68 -32.79 21.60
CA THR A 50 -19.14 -31.97 20.51
C THR A 50 -19.57 -32.54 19.15
N HIS A 51 -19.79 -31.69 18.15
CA HIS A 51 -20.17 -32.09 16.79
C HIS A 51 -19.28 -33.22 16.21
N TYR A 52 -18.00 -33.28 16.61
CA TYR A 52 -17.06 -34.32 16.20
C TYR A 52 -17.35 -35.71 16.78
N GLN A 53 -17.91 -35.80 17.99
CA GLN A 53 -18.33 -37.05 18.60
C GLN A 53 -19.56 -37.62 17.90
N LEU A 54 -20.46 -36.76 17.40
CA LEU A 54 -21.60 -37.18 16.57
C LEU A 54 -21.14 -37.73 15.21
N LEU A 55 -20.04 -37.22 14.67
CA LEU A 55 -19.45 -37.72 13.42
C LEU A 55 -18.66 -39.03 13.61
N GLN A 56 -18.43 -39.47 14.85
CA GLN A 56 -17.63 -40.64 15.19
C GLN A 56 -18.42 -41.92 14.89
N GLY A 57 -18.20 -42.50 13.70
CA GLY A 57 -18.91 -43.70 13.21
C GLY A 57 -19.35 -43.58 11.76
N THR A 58 -19.40 -42.35 11.24
CA THR A 58 -19.66 -42.08 9.83
C THR A 58 -18.41 -42.29 8.96
N ALA A 59 -18.56 -42.41 7.64
CA ALA A 59 -17.43 -42.47 6.71
C ALA A 59 -16.47 -41.26 6.82
N LEU A 60 -16.98 -40.12 7.31
CA LEU A 60 -16.21 -38.90 7.56
C LEU A 60 -15.25 -39.02 8.74
N SER A 61 -15.43 -40.02 9.62
CA SER A 61 -14.49 -40.29 10.73
C SER A 61 -13.06 -40.62 10.27
N ARG A 62 -12.89 -41.07 9.02
CA ARG A 62 -11.57 -41.27 8.40
C ARG A 62 -10.86 -39.95 8.11
N LEU A 63 -11.61 -38.91 7.73
CA LEU A 63 -11.04 -37.58 7.51
C LEU A 63 -10.49 -37.05 8.83
N PHE A 64 -11.26 -37.10 9.90
CA PHE A 64 -10.86 -36.66 11.24
C PHE A 64 -10.06 -37.72 12.03
N SER A 65 -9.35 -38.62 11.35
CA SER A 65 -8.57 -39.69 12.00
C SER A 65 -7.46 -39.14 12.90
N TRP A 66 -6.99 -37.90 12.67
CA TRP A 66 -6.07 -37.18 13.54
C TRP A 66 -6.66 -36.92 14.94
N LEU A 67 -7.99 -36.81 15.09
CA LEU A 67 -8.65 -36.58 16.38
C LEU A 67 -8.53 -37.79 17.32
N ARG A 68 -8.34 -38.99 16.77
CA ARG A 68 -8.10 -40.23 17.54
C ARG A 68 -6.63 -40.43 17.89
N ARG A 69 -5.74 -39.67 17.24
CA ARG A 69 -4.32 -39.67 17.58
C ARG A 69 -4.13 -38.60 18.64
N THR A 70 -3.30 -38.86 19.64
CA THR A 70 -2.87 -37.85 20.64
C THR A 70 -1.89 -36.83 20.02
N GLU A 71 -2.04 -36.56 18.72
CA GLU A 71 -1.20 -35.64 17.96
C GLU A 71 -1.97 -34.33 17.83
N GLU A 72 -1.25 -33.22 17.92
CA GLU A 72 -1.84 -31.90 17.69
C GLU A 72 -2.50 -31.86 16.31
N PRO A 73 -3.69 -31.23 16.19
CA PRO A 73 -4.38 -31.14 14.92
C PRO A 73 -3.48 -30.44 13.89
N PRO A 74 -3.50 -30.87 12.61
CA PRO A 74 -2.72 -30.23 11.57
C PRO A 74 -3.14 -28.77 11.46
N HIS A 75 -2.25 -27.87 11.87
CA HIS A 75 -2.47 -26.42 11.81
C HIS A 75 -1.68 -25.84 10.64
N PHE A 76 -2.18 -24.75 10.06
CA PHE A 76 -1.55 -24.12 8.88
C PHE A 76 -0.11 -23.64 9.14
N CYS A 77 0.26 -23.43 10.41
CA CYS A 77 1.62 -23.04 10.80
C CYS A 77 2.57 -24.25 11.01
N GLN A 78 2.13 -25.48 10.76
CA GLN A 78 2.95 -26.67 11.01
C GLN A 78 4.09 -26.73 9.99
N ASN A 79 5.34 -26.77 10.46
CA ASN A 79 6.53 -26.70 9.61
C ASN A 79 6.56 -27.75 8.48
N GLN A 80 6.03 -28.95 8.72
CA GLN A 80 5.96 -30.01 7.70
C GLN A 80 4.98 -29.66 6.58
N LEU A 81 3.84 -29.07 6.92
CA LEU A 81 2.81 -28.64 5.96
C LEU A 81 3.24 -27.37 5.21
N VAL A 82 3.81 -26.39 5.90
CA VAL A 82 4.35 -25.17 5.26
C VAL A 82 5.50 -25.51 4.31
N LYS A 83 6.36 -26.49 4.64
CA LYS A 83 7.43 -26.91 3.72
C LYS A 83 6.91 -27.63 2.48
N ARG A 84 5.83 -28.41 2.58
CA ARG A 84 5.27 -29.21 1.48
C ARG A 84 4.27 -28.44 0.62
N TYR A 85 3.41 -27.64 1.25
CA TYR A 85 2.27 -26.98 0.63
C TYR A 85 2.27 -25.47 0.82
N GLY A 86 3.20 -24.92 1.61
CA GLY A 86 3.27 -23.48 1.84
C GLY A 86 3.75 -22.74 0.61
N TYR A 87 3.02 -21.70 0.24
CA TYR A 87 3.44 -20.74 -0.77
C TYR A 87 4.67 -19.98 -0.26
N LYS A 88 5.81 -20.12 -0.94
CA LYS A 88 7.05 -19.44 -0.59
C LYS A 88 7.21 -18.21 -1.46
N ASP A 89 6.64 -17.10 -1.03
CA ASP A 89 6.94 -15.79 -1.60
C ASP A 89 8.00 -15.08 -0.75
N SER A 90 9.10 -14.68 -1.38
CA SER A 90 10.12 -13.88 -0.69
C SER A 90 9.69 -12.42 -0.74
N LEU A 91 9.14 -11.94 0.36
CA LEU A 91 8.75 -10.53 0.50
C LEU A 91 9.98 -9.63 0.44
N SER A 92 10.14 -8.92 -0.68
CA SER A 92 11.15 -7.88 -0.84
C SER A 92 10.92 -6.73 0.15
N PHE A 93 11.98 -6.00 0.50
CA PHE A 93 11.89 -4.79 1.32
C PHE A 93 10.89 -3.75 0.75
N LEU A 94 10.71 -3.72 -0.57
CA LEU A 94 9.73 -2.86 -1.25
C LEU A 94 8.29 -3.13 -0.80
N HIS A 95 7.98 -4.39 -0.48
CA HIS A 95 6.66 -4.76 0.04
C HIS A 95 6.39 -4.11 1.40
N TYR A 96 7.38 -4.12 2.29
CA TYR A 96 7.27 -3.48 3.59
C TYR A 96 7.22 -1.94 3.49
N LEU A 97 7.87 -1.35 2.49
CA LEU A 97 7.74 0.08 2.20
C LEU A 97 6.34 0.45 1.73
N ASN A 98 5.75 -0.35 0.82
CA ASN A 98 4.34 -0.20 0.41
C ASN A 98 3.35 -0.32 1.57
N GLN A 99 3.71 -1.04 2.64
CA GLN A 99 2.88 -1.14 3.86
C GLN A 99 3.13 -0.01 4.88
N GLY A 100 4.00 0.95 4.58
CA GLY A 100 4.35 2.02 5.51
C GLY A 100 5.25 1.59 6.67
N ARG A 101 6.04 0.51 6.52
CA ARG A 101 6.88 -0.07 7.58
C ARG A 101 8.38 0.10 7.30
N PRO A 102 8.95 1.31 7.47
CA PRO A 102 10.33 1.62 7.09
C PRO A 102 11.39 0.87 7.90
N CYS A 103 11.21 0.72 9.22
CA CYS A 103 12.16 0.02 10.08
C CYS A 103 12.24 -1.49 9.77
N PHE A 104 11.11 -2.10 9.45
CA PHE A 104 11.07 -3.50 9.00
C PHE A 104 11.75 -3.63 7.63
N ALA A 105 11.42 -2.77 6.66
CA ALA A 105 12.07 -2.78 5.35
C ALA A 105 13.60 -2.63 5.45
N ALA A 106 14.08 -1.72 6.30
CA ALA A 106 15.52 -1.53 6.53
C ALA A 106 16.17 -2.77 7.14
N SER A 107 15.56 -3.35 8.18
CA SER A 107 16.13 -4.55 8.83
C SER A 107 16.13 -5.77 7.91
N THR A 108 15.06 -5.98 7.12
CA THR A 108 14.99 -7.08 6.14
C THR A 108 16.04 -6.88 5.05
N TYR A 109 16.16 -5.67 4.50
CA TYR A 109 17.15 -5.36 3.46
C TYR A 109 18.58 -5.57 3.96
N ILE A 110 18.93 -5.02 5.13
CA ILE A 110 20.27 -5.17 5.71
C ILE A 110 20.58 -6.65 5.96
N ASN A 111 19.64 -7.41 6.52
CA ASN A 111 19.83 -8.83 6.78
C ASN A 111 20.00 -9.65 5.48
N GLU A 112 19.25 -9.34 4.44
CA GLU A 112 19.39 -9.97 3.11
C GLU A 112 20.74 -9.67 2.47
N GLN A 113 21.18 -8.41 2.51
CA GLN A 113 22.47 -8.01 1.95
C GLN A 113 23.65 -8.60 2.75
N LEU A 114 23.53 -8.70 4.08
CA LEU A 114 24.54 -9.34 4.92
C LEU A 114 24.63 -10.85 4.65
N LYS A 115 23.51 -11.55 4.47
CA LYS A 115 23.50 -12.98 4.12
C LYS A 115 24.10 -13.23 2.74
N THR A 116 23.86 -12.34 1.78
CA THR A 116 24.26 -12.53 0.38
C THR A 116 25.70 -12.08 0.10
N CYS A 117 26.12 -10.95 0.69
CA CYS A 117 27.38 -10.29 0.35
C CYS A 117 28.31 -10.05 1.55
N GLY A 118 27.87 -10.32 2.79
CA GLY A 118 28.66 -10.16 4.01
C GLY A 118 28.95 -8.71 4.43
N LYS A 119 28.68 -7.72 3.57
CA LYS A 119 28.91 -6.29 3.81
C LYS A 119 27.92 -5.42 3.04
N LEU A 120 27.62 -4.24 3.56
CA LEU A 120 26.75 -3.26 2.92
C LEU A 120 27.57 -2.17 2.21
N SER A 121 27.72 -2.29 0.88
CA SER A 121 28.44 -1.30 0.07
C SER A 121 27.67 0.02 -0.06
N SER A 122 28.37 1.14 -0.29
CA SER A 122 27.75 2.43 -0.65
C SER A 122 26.90 2.34 -1.92
N ILE A 123 27.31 1.51 -2.89
CA ILE A 123 26.58 1.30 -4.15
C ILE A 123 25.24 0.62 -3.89
N MET A 124 25.21 -0.40 -3.03
CA MET A 124 23.98 -1.11 -2.66
C MET A 124 23.00 -0.19 -1.95
N ARG A 125 23.50 0.62 -1.01
CA ARG A 125 22.66 1.63 -0.33
C ARG A 125 22.05 2.60 -1.34
N ARG A 126 22.84 3.08 -2.32
CA ARG A 126 22.36 3.98 -3.36
C ARG A 126 21.29 3.34 -4.22
N GLN A 127 21.50 2.11 -4.68
CA GLN A 127 20.51 1.36 -5.46
C GLN A 127 19.20 1.17 -4.68
N ALA A 128 19.26 0.80 -3.40
CA ALA A 128 18.07 0.68 -2.58
C ALA A 128 17.35 2.03 -2.37
N SER A 129 18.12 3.11 -2.24
CA SER A 129 17.58 4.47 -2.16
C SER A 129 16.90 4.89 -3.46
N ASP A 130 17.46 4.56 -4.63
CA ASP A 130 16.88 4.88 -5.93
C ASP A 130 15.57 4.11 -6.14
N LEU A 131 15.53 2.84 -5.70
CA LEU A 131 14.30 2.04 -5.71
C LEU A 131 13.22 2.60 -4.76
N ALA A 132 13.61 3.03 -3.55
CA ALA A 132 12.70 3.67 -2.60
C ALA A 132 12.18 5.02 -3.12
N HIS A 133 13.04 5.80 -3.79
CA HIS A 133 12.66 7.03 -4.48
C HIS A 133 11.64 6.74 -5.58
N GLY A 134 11.88 5.73 -6.42
CA GLY A 134 10.94 5.29 -7.45
C GLY A 134 9.58 4.90 -6.89
N LEU A 135 9.56 4.12 -5.81
CA LEU A 135 8.33 3.71 -5.14
C LEU A 135 7.59 4.92 -4.55
N ALA A 136 8.31 5.89 -3.98
CA ALA A 136 7.71 7.11 -3.46
C ALA A 136 7.07 7.97 -4.57
N LEU A 137 7.70 8.05 -5.74
CA LEU A 137 7.14 8.77 -6.90
C LEU A 137 5.97 8.04 -7.55
N GLN A 138 5.91 6.71 -7.48
CA GLN A 138 4.74 5.95 -7.92
C GLN A 138 3.54 6.19 -6.99
N ASN A 139 3.80 6.26 -5.68
CA ASN A 139 2.78 6.42 -4.64
C ASN A 139 2.76 7.82 -4.02
N TYR A 140 3.02 8.87 -4.82
CA TYR A 140 3.13 10.25 -4.34
C TYR A 140 1.88 10.78 -3.62
N ASN A 141 0.70 10.22 -3.95
CA ASN A 141 -0.57 10.55 -3.32
C ASN A 141 -0.74 10.00 -1.90
N ASP A 142 0.03 8.97 -1.52
CA ASP A 142 -0.07 8.35 -0.21
C ASP A 142 1.05 8.88 0.73
N PRO A 143 0.70 9.72 1.73
CA PRO A 143 1.69 10.27 2.65
C PRO A 143 2.36 9.19 3.52
N SER A 144 1.68 8.07 3.78
CA SER A 144 2.21 7.01 4.63
C SER A 144 3.36 6.26 3.94
N VAL A 145 3.16 5.92 2.67
CA VAL A 145 4.16 5.21 1.85
C VAL A 145 5.33 6.13 1.50
N THR A 146 5.05 7.37 1.12
CA THR A 146 6.11 8.36 0.84
C THR A 146 6.97 8.64 2.09
N ALA A 147 6.37 8.84 3.26
CA ALA A 147 7.11 9.00 4.51
C ALA A 147 7.95 7.77 4.83
N ALA A 148 7.42 6.55 4.64
CA ALA A 148 8.19 5.33 4.84
C ALA A 148 9.40 5.23 3.90
N CYS A 149 9.26 5.57 2.62
CA CYS A 149 10.39 5.61 1.68
C CYS A 149 11.45 6.63 2.09
N LEU A 150 11.02 7.84 2.50
CA LEU A 150 11.93 8.89 2.97
C LEU A 150 12.69 8.44 4.23
N CYS A 151 11.98 7.88 5.22
CA CYS A 151 12.60 7.35 6.44
C CYS A 151 13.58 6.21 6.13
N PHE A 152 13.25 5.32 5.19
CA PHE A 152 14.13 4.23 4.79
C PHE A 152 15.46 4.74 4.19
N MET A 153 15.41 5.78 3.33
CA MET A 153 16.62 6.40 2.79
C MET A 153 17.50 6.99 3.90
N GLU A 154 16.90 7.67 4.88
CA GLU A 154 17.63 8.24 6.03
C GLU A 154 18.23 7.15 6.93
N ILE A 155 17.53 6.03 7.15
CA ILE A 155 18.05 4.89 7.92
C ILE A 155 19.26 4.26 7.22
N LEU A 156 19.30 4.24 5.89
CA LEU A 156 20.47 3.81 5.11
C LEU A 156 21.61 4.85 5.10
N GLY A 157 21.37 6.04 5.65
CA GLY A 157 22.33 7.15 5.70
C GLY A 157 22.47 7.88 4.37
N ILE A 158 21.41 7.91 3.54
CA ILE A 158 21.35 8.67 2.29
C ILE A 158 20.38 9.83 2.47
N SER A 159 20.81 11.03 2.06
CA SER A 159 20.00 12.24 2.13
C SER A 159 18.73 12.10 1.30
N SER A 160 17.56 12.26 1.94
CA SER A 160 16.27 12.19 1.24
C SER A 160 15.83 13.52 0.60
N GLU A 161 16.66 14.57 0.63
CA GLU A 161 16.34 15.92 0.16
C GLU A 161 15.77 15.95 -1.27
N ILE A 162 16.45 15.27 -2.20
CA ILE A 162 16.03 15.22 -3.62
C ILE A 162 14.64 14.59 -3.74
N ALA A 163 14.40 13.48 -3.03
CA ALA A 163 13.10 12.80 -3.04
C ALA A 163 12.00 13.68 -2.45
N ARG A 164 12.27 14.39 -1.35
CA ARG A 164 11.29 15.32 -0.75
C ARG A 164 10.89 16.42 -1.72
N ILE A 165 11.85 16.98 -2.44
CA ILE A 165 11.59 18.05 -3.42
C ILE A 165 10.77 17.51 -4.59
N HIS A 166 11.11 16.33 -5.13
CA HIS A 166 10.34 15.72 -6.21
C HIS A 166 8.89 15.38 -5.78
N ILE A 167 8.70 14.78 -4.61
CA ILE A 167 7.35 14.45 -4.09
C ILE A 167 6.55 15.72 -3.84
N HIS A 168 7.18 16.75 -3.26
CA HIS A 168 6.47 18.00 -2.98
C HIS A 168 6.10 18.75 -4.27
N ALA A 169 6.97 18.76 -5.28
CA ALA A 169 6.66 19.27 -6.61
C ALA A 169 5.48 18.52 -7.24
N ALA A 170 5.51 17.19 -7.19
CA ALA A 170 4.46 16.32 -7.72
C ALA A 170 3.09 16.62 -7.09
N ASN A 171 3.05 16.85 -5.78
CA ASN A 171 1.81 17.15 -5.05
C ASN A 171 1.22 18.52 -5.44
N ILE A 172 2.05 19.55 -5.60
CA ILE A 172 1.59 20.88 -6.05
C ILE A 172 1.05 20.80 -7.47
N ILE A 173 1.77 20.12 -8.36
CA ILE A 173 1.36 19.92 -9.75
C ILE A 173 0.06 19.11 -9.82
N LEU A 174 -0.10 18.05 -9.03
CA LEU A 174 -1.35 17.29 -8.98
C LEU A 174 -2.51 18.15 -8.47
N TYR A 175 -2.31 18.96 -7.44
CA TYR A 175 -3.34 19.87 -6.95
C TYR A 175 -3.81 20.81 -8.08
N TYR A 176 -2.88 21.46 -8.76
CA TYR A 176 -3.17 22.31 -9.92
C TYR A 176 -3.88 21.58 -11.07
N LEU A 177 -3.49 20.34 -11.34
CA LEU A 177 -4.12 19.56 -12.41
C LEU A 177 -5.52 19.05 -12.04
N ASN A 178 -5.80 18.87 -10.74
CA ASN A 178 -7.14 18.57 -10.27
C ASN A 178 -8.05 19.81 -10.34
N THR A 179 -7.55 21.01 -10.05
CA THR A 179 -8.34 22.25 -10.14
C THR A 179 -8.67 22.61 -11.59
N THR A 180 -7.80 22.26 -12.54
CA THR A 180 -8.01 22.49 -13.99
C THR A 180 -8.84 21.40 -14.69
N GLY A 181 -9.25 20.34 -13.99
CA GLY A 181 -10.36 19.46 -14.39
C GLY A 181 -10.11 18.43 -15.51
N SER A 182 -8.87 18.23 -15.99
CA SER A 182 -8.60 17.29 -17.09
C SER A 182 -7.90 16.00 -16.63
N ASN A 183 -8.64 14.89 -16.67
CA ASN A 183 -8.18 13.54 -16.32
C ASN A 183 -7.00 13.04 -17.19
N GLN A 184 -6.74 13.68 -18.34
CA GLN A 184 -5.59 13.37 -19.19
C GLN A 184 -4.26 13.78 -18.53
N HIS A 185 -4.27 14.77 -17.63
CA HIS A 185 -3.05 15.28 -17.01
C HIS A 185 -2.50 14.38 -15.88
N LYS A 186 -3.33 13.54 -15.24
CA LYS A 186 -2.84 12.54 -14.27
C LYS A 186 -1.89 11.53 -14.92
N LYS A 187 -2.19 11.13 -16.16
CA LYS A 187 -1.31 10.27 -16.96
C LYS A 187 -0.03 11.01 -17.36
N GLN A 188 -0.11 12.30 -17.68
CA GLN A 188 1.06 13.12 -17.97
C GLN A 188 1.98 13.27 -16.75
N ILE A 189 1.45 13.51 -15.54
CA ILE A 189 2.27 13.50 -14.32
C ILE A 189 2.97 12.16 -14.16
N GLY A 190 2.26 11.04 -14.31
CA GLY A 190 2.87 9.71 -14.22
C GLY A 190 4.04 9.53 -15.18
N VAL A 191 3.91 10.03 -16.42
CA VAL A 191 4.99 10.02 -17.42
C VAL A 191 6.15 10.94 -17.02
N LEU A 192 5.86 12.15 -16.53
CA LEU A 192 6.89 13.10 -16.08
C LEU A 192 7.65 12.58 -14.87
N LEU A 193 6.95 12.02 -13.87
CA LEU A 193 7.55 11.43 -12.68
C LEU A 193 8.34 10.15 -12.99
N HIS A 194 7.86 9.34 -13.94
CA HIS A 194 8.62 8.21 -14.45
C HIS A 194 9.84 8.67 -15.27
N GLY A 195 9.74 9.79 -15.99
CA GLY A 195 10.84 10.46 -16.66
C GLY A 195 11.91 10.94 -15.68
N LEU A 196 11.52 11.48 -14.52
CA LEU A 196 12.44 11.87 -13.44
C LEU A 196 13.22 10.69 -12.85
N LEU A 197 12.73 9.45 -13.00
CA LEU A 197 13.46 8.25 -12.55
C LEU A 197 14.47 7.75 -13.57
N LEU A 198 14.19 7.94 -14.86
CA LEU A 198 15.04 7.43 -15.96
C LEU A 198 16.10 8.44 -16.41
N ASP A 199 15.72 9.72 -16.54
CA ASP A 199 16.62 10.78 -16.99
C ASP A 199 16.27 12.11 -16.31
N GLN A 200 16.89 12.32 -15.15
CA GLN A 200 16.65 13.51 -14.32
C GLN A 200 16.92 14.82 -15.08
N GLN A 201 17.84 14.88 -16.04
CA GLN A 201 18.21 16.16 -16.64
C GLN A 201 17.24 16.64 -17.72
N GLN A 202 16.61 15.73 -18.47
CA GLN A 202 15.74 16.09 -19.59
C GLN A 202 14.33 16.49 -19.14
N TRP A 203 13.82 15.87 -18.08
CA TRP A 203 12.43 16.02 -17.66
C TRP A 203 12.22 17.13 -16.61
N VAL A 204 13.28 17.53 -15.90
CA VAL A 204 13.20 18.56 -14.86
C VAL A 204 12.78 19.94 -15.40
N PRO A 205 13.25 20.42 -16.56
CA PRO A 205 12.75 21.68 -17.12
C PRO A 205 11.23 21.69 -17.36
N GLY A 206 10.67 20.60 -17.88
CA GLY A 206 9.21 20.49 -18.10
C GLY A 206 8.41 20.44 -16.80
N VAL A 207 8.97 19.80 -15.75
CA VAL A 207 8.37 19.80 -14.41
C VAL A 207 8.46 21.19 -13.77
N LEU A 208 9.56 21.91 -13.96
CA LEU A 208 9.75 23.28 -13.48
C LEU A 208 8.74 24.23 -14.12
N ASP A 209 8.55 24.17 -15.44
CA ASP A 209 7.56 24.99 -16.15
C ASP A 209 6.13 24.75 -15.66
N LEU A 210 5.75 23.50 -15.42
CA LEU A 210 4.43 23.16 -14.89
C LEU A 210 4.25 23.61 -13.44
N LEU A 211 5.32 23.49 -12.64
CA LEU A 211 5.32 23.94 -11.27
C LEU A 211 5.22 25.47 -11.18
N GLU A 212 5.91 26.22 -12.03
CA GLU A 212 5.80 27.68 -12.10
C GLU A 212 4.35 28.08 -12.44
N LYS A 213 3.75 27.49 -13.48
CA LYS A 213 2.33 27.75 -13.82
C LYS A 213 1.38 27.41 -12.67
N ALA A 214 1.64 26.31 -11.97
CA ALA A 214 0.85 25.89 -10.82
C ALA A 214 0.90 26.89 -9.67
N LEU A 215 2.09 27.44 -9.40
CA LEU A 215 2.27 28.42 -8.32
C LEU A 215 1.67 29.79 -8.66
N LEU A 216 1.70 30.19 -9.94
CA LEU A 216 1.17 31.46 -10.41
C LEU A 216 -0.36 31.50 -10.45
N GLN A 217 -1.04 30.38 -10.74
CA GLN A 217 -2.51 30.37 -10.86
C GLN A 217 -3.22 30.56 -9.50
N GLU A 218 -2.64 30.04 -8.42
CA GLU A 218 -3.27 30.00 -7.09
C GLU A 218 -2.72 31.09 -6.13
N ASP A 219 -1.92 32.04 -6.64
CA ASP A 219 -1.30 33.12 -5.85
C ASP A 219 -0.62 32.64 -4.55
N TYR A 220 0.16 31.55 -4.63
CA TYR A 220 0.83 30.97 -3.46
C TYR A 220 1.81 31.96 -2.79
N PRO A 221 1.95 31.92 -1.45
CA PRO A 221 2.88 32.79 -0.75
C PRO A 221 4.33 32.48 -1.14
N LEU A 222 5.20 33.51 -1.03
CA LEU A 222 6.62 33.48 -1.42
C LEU A 222 7.41 32.29 -0.85
N PHE A 223 6.98 31.72 0.27
CA PHE A 223 7.60 30.52 0.85
C PHE A 223 7.58 29.31 -0.10
N TYR A 224 6.49 29.08 -0.84
CA TYR A 224 6.37 27.95 -1.77
C TYR A 224 7.29 28.08 -2.99
N TRP A 225 7.67 29.32 -3.34
CA TRP A 225 8.64 29.61 -4.39
C TRP A 225 10.07 29.17 -4.07
N SER A 226 10.35 28.82 -2.80
CA SER A 226 11.61 28.16 -2.45
C SER A 226 11.77 26.78 -3.09
N LEU A 227 10.66 26.11 -3.45
CA LEU A 227 10.68 24.78 -4.04
C LEU A 227 11.22 24.74 -5.48
N PRO A 228 10.70 25.51 -6.45
CA PRO A 228 11.26 25.54 -7.82
C PRO A 228 12.72 25.96 -7.83
N ILE A 229 13.13 26.81 -6.89
CA ILE A 229 14.51 27.31 -6.75
C ILE A 229 15.45 26.25 -6.19
N LYS A 230 15.00 25.47 -5.21
CA LYS A 230 15.75 24.30 -4.74
C LYS A 230 15.87 23.24 -5.83
N LEU A 231 14.78 23.00 -6.57
CA LEU A 231 14.75 22.07 -7.69
C LEU A 231 15.70 22.50 -8.82
N SER A 232 15.72 23.78 -9.19
CA SER A 232 16.65 24.29 -10.21
C SER A 232 18.11 24.19 -9.76
N ARG A 233 18.41 24.51 -8.49
CA ARG A 233 19.76 24.39 -7.92
C ARG A 233 20.25 22.93 -7.84
N LEU A 234 19.38 21.99 -7.47
CA LEU A 234 19.74 20.57 -7.40
C LEU A 234 20.11 19.99 -8.78
N HIS A 235 19.47 20.47 -9.84
CA HIS A 235 19.68 19.98 -11.20
C HIS A 235 20.57 20.90 -12.06
N ASN A 236 21.23 21.90 -11.46
CA ASN A 236 22.06 22.90 -12.14
C ASN A 236 21.36 23.62 -13.31
N LEU A 237 20.07 23.91 -13.16
CA LEU A 237 19.26 24.61 -14.15
C LEU A 237 19.19 26.11 -13.87
N ALA A 238 18.82 26.87 -14.90
CA ALA A 238 18.47 28.28 -14.78
C ALA A 238 17.33 28.47 -13.77
N LEU A 239 17.41 29.52 -12.95
CA LEU A 239 16.37 29.80 -11.96
C LEU A 239 15.05 30.22 -12.64
N PRO A 240 13.90 29.93 -11.98
CA PRO A 240 12.57 30.23 -12.51
C PRO A 240 12.40 31.73 -12.78
N SER A 241 12.04 32.08 -14.02
CA SER A 241 11.94 33.49 -14.46
C SER A 241 10.51 34.01 -14.60
N GLN A 242 9.51 33.12 -14.61
CA GLN A 242 8.10 33.53 -14.80
C GLN A 242 7.59 34.36 -13.61
N LEU A 243 8.06 34.08 -12.39
CA LEU A 243 7.74 34.87 -11.20
C LEU A 243 8.23 36.32 -11.32
N LEU A 244 9.48 36.52 -11.75
CA LEU A 244 10.04 37.87 -11.88
C LEU A 244 9.32 38.65 -12.98
N GLY A 245 8.95 37.96 -14.07
CA GLY A 245 8.13 38.52 -15.15
C GLY A 245 6.73 38.97 -14.68
N GLN A 246 6.06 38.21 -13.81
CA GLN A 246 4.75 38.64 -13.29
C GLN A 246 4.85 39.86 -12.37
N PHE A 247 5.85 39.91 -11.48
CA PHE A 247 6.01 41.06 -10.60
C PHE A 247 6.38 42.34 -11.34
N SER A 248 7.15 42.22 -12.42
CA SER A 248 7.47 43.35 -13.29
C SER A 248 6.24 43.81 -14.06
N GLN A 249 5.38 42.90 -14.55
CA GLN A 249 4.14 43.25 -15.27
C GLN A 249 3.09 43.93 -14.37
N HIS A 250 2.99 43.52 -13.11
CA HIS A 250 2.05 44.11 -12.14
C HIS A 250 2.61 45.33 -11.39
N ASN A 251 3.76 45.89 -11.80
CA ASN A 251 4.44 47.03 -11.15
C ASN A 251 4.72 46.83 -9.64
N ASN A 252 4.86 45.58 -9.19
CA ASN A 252 5.11 45.28 -7.78
C ASN A 252 6.62 45.19 -7.47
N TRP A 253 7.29 46.34 -7.62
CA TRP A 253 8.74 46.47 -7.50
C TRP A 253 9.29 46.03 -6.14
N LEU A 254 8.52 46.20 -5.07
CA LEU A 254 8.93 45.78 -3.73
C LEU A 254 9.00 44.25 -3.62
N LYS A 255 7.97 43.54 -4.11
CA LYS A 255 8.01 42.06 -4.14
C LYS A 255 9.11 41.56 -5.07
N PHE A 256 9.30 42.20 -6.22
CA PHE A 256 10.38 41.88 -7.15
C PHE A 256 11.76 41.93 -6.48
N LEU A 257 12.12 43.05 -5.85
CA LEU A 257 13.41 43.23 -5.18
C LEU A 257 13.60 42.25 -4.00
N LEU A 258 12.55 42.06 -3.19
CA LEU A 258 12.62 41.10 -2.09
C LEU A 258 12.84 39.68 -2.60
N THR A 259 12.20 39.29 -3.71
CA THR A 259 12.42 37.96 -4.30
C THR A 259 13.78 37.81 -4.94
N SER A 260 14.31 38.83 -5.62
CA SER A 260 15.65 38.78 -6.20
C SER A 260 16.72 38.59 -5.12
N ASP A 261 16.57 39.30 -4.00
CA ASP A 261 17.52 39.28 -2.89
C ASP A 261 17.38 38.00 -2.04
N LEU A 262 16.17 37.59 -1.70
CA LEU A 262 15.90 36.41 -0.88
C LEU A 262 16.39 35.13 -1.55
N PHE A 263 16.18 35.01 -2.87
CA PHE A 263 16.57 33.84 -3.63
C PHE A 263 17.93 33.96 -4.34
N GLN A 264 18.60 35.11 -4.19
CA GLN A 264 19.91 35.37 -4.76
C GLN A 264 19.96 35.08 -6.27
N PHE A 265 19.05 35.69 -7.02
CA PHE A 265 19.04 35.53 -8.48
C PHE A 265 20.31 36.13 -9.10
N PRO A 266 20.91 35.48 -10.12
CA PRO A 266 22.05 36.05 -10.83
C PRO A 266 21.59 37.31 -11.56
N LYS A 267 22.42 38.36 -11.47
CA LYS A 267 22.11 39.69 -12.01
C LYS A 267 21.68 39.65 -13.48
N GLN A 268 22.29 38.77 -14.28
CA GLN A 268 21.95 38.56 -15.68
C GLN A 268 20.46 38.18 -15.90
N GLN A 269 19.91 37.30 -15.06
CA GLN A 269 18.50 36.91 -15.17
C GLN A 269 17.56 38.02 -14.70
N VAL A 270 17.96 38.79 -13.68
CA VAL A 270 17.20 39.96 -13.22
C VAL A 270 17.11 41.00 -14.33
N TYR A 271 18.20 41.32 -15.03
CA TYR A 271 18.19 42.25 -16.16
C TYR A 271 17.30 41.77 -17.31
N LEU A 272 17.36 40.47 -17.64
CA LEU A 272 16.49 39.90 -18.69
C LEU A 272 15.00 40.02 -18.33
N SER A 273 14.63 39.83 -17.06
CA SER A 273 13.23 39.98 -16.62
C SER A 273 12.71 41.42 -16.63
N LEU A 274 13.61 42.41 -16.59
CA LEU A 274 13.28 43.84 -16.67
C LEU A 274 13.10 44.32 -18.12
N ASN A 275 13.93 43.80 -19.04
CA ASN A 275 13.90 44.18 -20.46
C ASN A 275 12.66 43.67 -21.22
N VAL A 276 11.85 42.79 -20.62
CA VAL A 276 10.58 42.35 -21.24
C VAL A 276 9.49 43.44 -21.14
N ASN A 277 9.67 44.45 -20.29
CA ASN A 277 8.66 45.48 -20.02
C ASN A 277 9.03 46.90 -20.50
N PHE A 278 10.17 47.07 -21.17
CA PHE A 278 10.60 48.33 -21.80
C PHE A 278 10.81 48.09 -23.30
#